data_AF-A0A3N5KBJ5-F1
#
_entry.id   AF-A0A3N5KBJ5-F1
#
_cell.length_a   1.000
_cell.length_b   1.000
_cell.length_c   1.000
_cell.angle_alpha   90.00
_cell.angle_beta   90.00
_cell.angle_gamma   90.00
#
_symmetry.space_group_name_H-M   'P 1'
#
loop_
_entity.id
_entity.type
_entity.pdbx_description
1 polymer ?
#
loop_
_entity_poly.entity_id
_entity_poly.type
_entity_poly.pdbx_seq_one_letter_code
_entity_poly.pdbx_strand_id
1 'polypeptide(L)'
;IRALLPGAFVGGTLLWLLQLIGGTYVTRIVSNASDVYGAFAGVFGTLIWIALLARVVLLSGELNVVLNRHAWPRSLLRLKLPQGVSE
;
A
#
# COMPACT_ATOMS: atom_id res chain seq x y z
N ILE A 1 6.17 12.81 18.78
CA ILE A 1 7.06 11.75 18.24
C ILE A 1 6.59 10.34 18.65
N ARG A 2 6.34 10.04 19.94
CA ARG A 2 5.88 8.69 20.40
C ARG A 2 4.63 8.15 19.71
N ALA A 3 3.68 9.01 19.34
CA ALA A 3 2.46 8.59 18.64
C ALA A 3 2.69 8.20 17.17
N LEU A 4 3.85 8.54 16.60
CA LEU A 4 4.20 8.24 15.21
C LEU A 4 4.99 6.94 15.02
N LEU A 5 5.52 6.39 16.12
CA LEU A 5 6.32 5.16 16.13
C LEU A 5 5.57 3.92 15.64
N PRO A 6 4.28 3.70 15.97
CA PRO A 6 3.59 2.48 15.57
C PRO A 6 3.40 2.40 14.05
N GLY A 7 2.98 3.49 13.42
CA GLY A 7 2.80 3.56 11.97
C GLY A 7 4.12 3.45 11.21
N ALA A 8 5.19 4.07 11.74
CA ALA A 8 6.52 3.96 11.15
C ALA A 8 7.10 2.54 11.23
N PHE A 9 6.91 1.83 12.35
CA PHE A 9 7.36 0.45 12.49
C PHE A 9 6.61 -0.49 11.55
N VAL A 10 5.27 -0.42 11.53
CA VAL A 10 4.45 -1.25 10.64
C VAL A 10 4.82 -1.00 9.18
N GLY A 11 5.00 0.27 8.80
CA GLY A 11 5.41 0.61 7.45
C GLY A 11 6.80 0.15 7.07
N GLY A 12 7.76 0.32 7.98
CA GLY A 12 9.13 -0.17 7.79
C GLY A 12 9.18 -1.69 7.63
N THR A 13 8.47 -2.43 8.48
CA THR A 13 8.40 -3.90 8.38
C THR A 13 7.73 -4.36 7.10
N LEU A 14 6.65 -3.70 6.69
CA LEU A 14 5.92 -4.04 5.46
C LEU A 14 6.75 -3.73 4.21
N LEU A 15 7.49 -2.62 4.20
CA LEU A 15 8.43 -2.29 3.13
C LEU A 15 9.58 -3.30 3.06
N TRP A 16 10.14 -3.70 4.20
CA TRP A 16 11.24 -4.65 4.24
C TRP A 16 10.83 -6.03 3.70
N LEU A 17 9.66 -6.53 4.13
CA LEU A 17 9.08 -7.77 3.60
C LEU A 17 8.80 -7.67 2.10
N LEU A 18 8.24 -6.55 1.65
CA LEU A 18 7.98 -6.31 0.24
C LEU A 18 9.30 -6.35 -0.54
N GLN A 19 10.35 -5.65 -0.09
CA GLN A 19 11.65 -5.63 -0.77
C GLN A 19 12.27 -7.03 -0.92
N LEU A 20 12.14 -7.87 0.10
CA LEU A 20 12.58 -9.27 0.08
C LEU A 20 11.85 -10.08 -1.00
N ILE A 21 10.52 -9.96 -1.05
CA ILE A 21 9.69 -10.65 -2.03
C ILE A 21 10.02 -10.17 -3.44
N GLY A 22 10.18 -8.87 -3.65
CA GLY A 22 10.52 -8.29 -4.95
C GLY A 22 11.83 -8.75 -5.52
N GLY A 23 12.88 -8.79 -4.69
CA GLY A 23 14.18 -9.30 -5.10
C GLY A 23 14.08 -10.73 -5.63
N THR A 24 13.35 -11.60 -4.93
CA THR A 24 13.15 -12.99 -5.37
C THR A 24 12.26 -13.11 -6.61
N TYR A 25 11.23 -12.27 -6.73
CA TYR A 25 10.28 -12.29 -7.84
C TYR A 25 10.89 -11.78 -9.15
N VAL A 26 11.64 -10.67 -9.11
CA VAL A 26 12.35 -10.12 -10.27
C VAL A 26 13.35 -11.14 -10.81
N THR A 27 14.08 -11.81 -9.93
CA THR A 27 15.06 -12.85 -10.33
C THR A 27 14.39 -14.03 -11.06
N ARG A 28 13.18 -14.44 -10.62
CA ARG A 28 12.41 -15.52 -11.26
C ARG A 28 11.77 -15.15 -12.59
N ILE A 29 11.36 -13.89 -12.74
CA ILE A 29 10.80 -13.37 -14.00
C ILE A 29 11.89 -13.28 -15.06
N VAL A 30 13.07 -12.76 -14.70
CA VAL A 30 14.19 -12.63 -15.65
C VAL A 30 14.70 -14.01 -16.09
N SER A 31 14.67 -15.02 -15.23
CA SER A 31 15.11 -16.38 -15.60
C SER A 31 14.12 -17.17 -16.46
N ASN A 32 12.83 -16.80 -16.49
CA ASN A 32 11.79 -17.46 -17.31
C ASN A 32 11.34 -16.64 -18.52
N ALA A 33 11.91 -15.45 -18.72
CA ALA A 33 11.54 -14.56 -19.80
C ALA A 33 12.04 -15.07 -21.15
N SER A 34 11.14 -15.62 -21.98
CA SER A 34 11.40 -15.90 -23.39
C SER A 34 11.54 -14.58 -24.19
N ASP A 35 12.47 -14.57 -25.15
CA ASP A 35 13.04 -13.39 -25.84
C ASP A 35 12.02 -12.40 -26.45
N VAL A 36 10.81 -12.84 -26.78
CA VAL A 36 9.82 -12.00 -27.51
C VAL A 36 8.92 -11.18 -26.58
N TYR A 37 8.61 -11.66 -25.37
CA TYR A 37 7.68 -10.99 -24.44
C TYR A 37 8.33 -10.56 -23.11
N GLY A 38 9.57 -10.98 -22.85
CA GLY A 38 10.30 -10.71 -21.61
C GLY A 38 10.51 -9.23 -21.28
N ALA A 39 10.88 -8.42 -22.28
CA ALA A 39 11.19 -7.01 -22.08
C ALA A 39 9.97 -6.19 -21.62
N PHE A 40 8.81 -6.39 -22.26
CA PHE A 40 7.56 -5.73 -21.85
C PHE A 40 7.11 -6.18 -20.47
N ALA A 41 7.22 -7.48 -20.16
CA ALA A 41 6.91 -8.00 -18.83
C ALA A 41 7.79 -7.38 -17.73
N GLY A 42 9.07 -7.11 -18.02
CA GLY A 42 9.99 -6.40 -17.11
C GLY A 42 9.54 -4.98 -16.79
N VAL A 43 9.07 -4.22 -17.79
CA VAL A 43 8.55 -2.86 -17.59
C VAL A 43 7.31 -2.88 -16.71
N PHE A 44 6.30 -3.70 -17.06
CA PHE A 44 5.08 -3.81 -16.26
C PHE A 44 5.35 -4.32 -14.85
N GLY A 45 6.25 -5.29 -14.69
CA GLY A 45 6.70 -5.77 -13.39
C GLY A 45 7.31 -4.65 -12.54
N THR A 46 8.15 -3.80 -13.14
CA THR A 46 8.76 -2.65 -12.46
C THR A 46 7.73 -1.58 -12.10
N LEU A 47 6.78 -1.27 -12.98
CA LEU A 47 5.70 -0.32 -12.70
C LEU A 47 4.81 -0.80 -11.54
N ILE A 48 4.43 -2.08 -11.55
CA ILE A 48 3.66 -2.70 -10.47
C ILE A 48 4.48 -2.70 -9.17
N TRP A 49 5.79 -2.97 -9.26
CA TRP A 49 6.69 -2.96 -8.11
C TRP A 49 6.72 -1.61 -7.40
N ILE A 50 6.93 -0.53 -8.16
CA ILE A 50 6.98 0.83 -7.63
C ILE A 50 5.59 1.26 -7.12
N ALA A 51 4.51 0.86 -7.80
CA ALA A 51 3.15 1.14 -7.34
C ALA A 51 2.83 0.47 -5.99
N LEU A 52 3.31 -0.76 -5.76
CA LEU A 52 3.18 -1.45 -4.47
C LEU A 52 3.98 -0.73 -3.38
N LEU A 53 5.23 -0.35 -3.66
CA LEU A 53 6.05 0.44 -2.73
C LEU A 53 5.33 1.72 -2.31
N ALA A 54 4.80 2.48 -3.28
CA ALA A 54 4.06 3.71 -3.01
C ALA A 54 2.81 3.47 -2.13
N ARG A 55 2.03 2.42 -2.43
CA ARG A 55 0.85 2.05 -1.63
C ARG A 55 1.22 1.70 -0.19
N VAL A 56 2.28 0.94 0.03
CA VAL A 56 2.74 0.59 1.37
C VAL A 56 3.13 1.84 2.16
N VAL A 57 3.88 2.77 1.55
CA VAL A 57 4.24 4.05 2.19
C VAL A 57 2.99 4.85 2.55
N LEU A 58 2.03 4.94 1.63
CA LEU A 58 0.78 5.66 1.85
C LEU A 58 -0.02 5.08 3.03
N LEU A 59 -0.23 3.76 3.03
CA LEU A 59 -0.96 3.05 4.09
C LEU A 59 -0.28 3.21 5.45
N SER A 60 1.05 3.23 5.48
CA SER A 60 1.83 3.46 6.70
C SER A 60 1.59 4.85 7.27
N GLY A 61 1.53 5.86 6.39
CA GLY A 61 1.17 7.22 6.75
C GLY A 61 -0.28 7.35 7.23
N GLU A 62 -1.22 6.70 6.54
CA GLU A 62 -2.64 6.69 6.92
C GLU A 62 -2.84 6.03 8.29
N LEU A 63 -2.23 4.86 8.53
CA LEU A 63 -2.22 4.18 9.83
C LEU A 63 -1.74 5.12 10.93
N ASN A 64 -0.68 5.85 10.65
CA ASN A 64 -0.11 6.79 11.59
C ASN A 64 -1.07 7.95 11.93
N VAL A 65 -1.72 8.51 10.91
CA VAL A 65 -2.73 9.57 11.07
C VAL A 65 -3.97 9.05 11.80
N VAL A 66 -4.46 7.86 11.47
CA VAL A 66 -5.63 7.25 12.12
C VAL A 66 -5.38 7.03 13.61
N LEU A 67 -4.21 6.49 13.95
CA LEU A 67 -3.84 6.21 15.33
C LEU A 67 -3.60 7.48 16.15
N ASN A 68 -2.90 8.46 15.56
CA ASN A 68 -2.57 9.72 16.23
C ASN A 68 -3.77 10.69 16.32
N ARG A 69 -4.63 10.75 15.29
CA ARG A 69 -5.80 11.64 15.27
C ARG A 69 -7.11 10.98 15.70
N HIS A 70 -7.09 9.70 16.08
CA HIS A 70 -8.30 8.90 16.38
C HIS A 70 -9.41 9.15 15.34
N ALA A 71 -9.00 9.22 14.07
CA ALA A 71 -9.90 9.48 12.95
C ALA A 71 -10.68 8.21 12.61
N TRP A 72 -11.48 7.73 13.56
CA TRP A 72 -12.48 6.69 13.37
C TRP A 72 -13.39 7.05 12.19
N PRO A 73 -13.93 6.03 11.49
CA PRO A 73 -14.37 6.15 10.11
C PRO A 73 -15.58 7.08 9.99
N ARG A 74 -15.32 8.36 9.70
CA ARG A 74 -16.37 9.35 9.38
C ARG A 74 -17.13 8.97 8.10
N SER A 75 -16.56 8.10 7.26
CA SER A 75 -17.23 7.53 6.09
C SER A 75 -18.42 6.64 6.46
N LEU A 76 -18.38 5.93 7.60
CA LEU A 76 -19.53 5.17 8.10
C LEU A 76 -20.63 6.08 8.67
N LEU A 77 -20.25 7.22 9.24
CA LEU A 77 -21.20 8.17 9.81
C LEU A 77 -22.00 8.91 8.72
N ARG A 78 -21.39 9.16 7.56
CA ARG A 78 -22.04 9.86 6.43
C ARG A 78 -23.11 9.03 5.72
N LEU A 79 -23.06 7.71 5.84
CA LEU A 79 -24.04 6.80 5.22
C LEU A 79 -25.35 6.70 6.03
N LYS A 80 -25.44 7.32 7.21
CA LYS A 80 -26.62 7.27 8.08
C LYS A 80 -27.25 8.65 8.27
N LEU A 81 -27.60 9.30 7.17
CA LEU A 81 -28.61 10.34 7.19
C LEU A 81 -29.89 9.73 6.62
N PRO A 82 -30.95 9.48 7.41
CA PRO A 82 -32.27 9.26 6.84
C PRO A 82 -32.62 10.51 6.02
N GLN A 83 -32.62 10.37 4.69
CA GLN A 83 -32.95 11.41 3.71
C GLN A 83 -34.46 11.65 3.62
N GLY A 84 -35.15 11.75 4.75
CA GLY A 84 -36.59 11.97 4.71
C GLY A 84 -37.20 12.02 6.09
N VAL A 85 -37.24 13.21 6.68
CA VAL A 85 -38.46 13.74 7.29
C VAL A 85 -38.40 15.26 7.10
N SER A 86 -38.83 15.70 5.92
CA SER A 86 -39.33 17.06 5.72
C SER A 86 -40.85 16.96 5.75
N GLU A 87 -41.42 17.06 6.95
CA GLU A 87 -42.82 17.41 7.19
C GLU A 87 -42.86 18.42 8.35
#